data_AF-G7YBV0-F1
#
_entry.id   AF-G7YBV0-F1
#
_cell.length_a   1.000
_cell.length_b   1.000
_cell.length_c   1.000
_cell.angle_alpha   90.00
_cell.angle_beta   90.00
_cell.angle_gamma   90.00
#
_symmetry.space_group_name_H-M   'P 1'
#
loop_
_entity.id
_entity.type
_entity.pdbx_description
1 polymer ?
#
loop_
_entity_poly.entity_id
_entity_poly.type
_entity_poly.pdbx_seq_one_letter_code
_entity_poly.pdbx_strand_id
1 'polypeptide(L)'
;MNATHEYSSIILTPIAPSMCTFDGWPLKVFHKGFQPFHTQFALFLCPLGVLANLINVVVLCQPRLRNSTNLLLCFLAISDGMIMFLYIFYDIFYLIIPYLKEGMPLNYAKMLLVIIILLSSFQAFSAWTIVVIAIFRMLYVRTGVRAVIFCSNIRARLAITCVSILSIILTIPLALGHRVVPVPTSTNDSANATLESNTTTSYTVHYAPNETLRFFVFITTAILIKALPVIIMSVVSIILIVSIHHTERRYRGLQKDTHERRRFLAHIELDMRSRMEQQDSRMPTGPENG
;
A
#
# COMPACT_ATOMS: atom_id res chain seq x y z
N MET A 1 36.76 37.67 -8.35
CA MET A 1 36.12 38.88 -7.75
C MET A 1 34.87 39.13 -8.56
N ASN A 2 33.71 38.56 -8.23
CA ASN A 2 32.82 38.80 -7.08
C ASN A 2 31.83 39.95 -7.34
N ALA A 3 30.51 39.61 -7.33
CA ALA A 3 29.30 40.42 -7.07
C ALA A 3 28.16 40.06 -8.07
N THR A 4 27.32 39.06 -7.75
CA THR A 4 25.96 39.17 -7.13
C THR A 4 24.83 39.47 -8.14
N HIS A 5 24.10 38.41 -8.54
CA HIS A 5 22.80 38.51 -9.21
C HIS A 5 21.67 38.61 -8.17
N GLU A 6 20.96 39.73 -8.18
CA GLU A 6 19.68 39.93 -7.48
C GLU A 6 18.56 39.08 -8.13
N TYR A 7 17.85 38.29 -7.32
CA TYR A 7 16.63 37.59 -7.69
C TYR A 7 15.43 38.35 -7.10
N SER A 8 14.66 39.03 -7.94
CA SER A 8 13.39 39.64 -7.54
C SER A 8 12.26 38.60 -7.51
N SER A 9 11.85 38.30 -6.29
CA SER A 9 10.62 37.60 -5.90
C SER A 9 9.37 38.41 -6.25
N ILE A 10 8.42 37.82 -6.99
CA ILE A 10 7.09 38.40 -7.19
C ILE A 10 6.22 38.09 -5.95
N ILE A 11 5.78 39.17 -5.31
CA ILE A 11 5.04 39.24 -4.06
C ILE A 11 3.57 38.87 -4.31
N LEU A 12 3.07 37.90 -3.53
CA LEU A 12 1.65 37.65 -3.31
C LEU A 12 1.22 38.60 -2.17
N THR A 13 0.34 39.56 -2.42
CA THR A 13 -0.17 40.47 -1.38
C THR A 13 -1.16 39.75 -0.47
N PRO A 14 -0.98 39.74 0.87
CA PRO A 14 -1.94 39.18 1.81
C PRO A 14 -2.89 40.28 2.32
N ILE A 15 -4.20 40.02 2.30
CA ILE A 15 -5.15 40.73 3.15
C ILE A 15 -5.22 39.93 4.45
N ALA A 16 -4.72 40.52 5.54
CA ALA A 16 -4.74 39.93 6.88
C ALA A 16 -6.19 39.76 7.39
N PRO A 17 -6.44 38.72 8.19
CA PRO A 17 -6.41 38.95 9.63
C PRO A 17 -5.47 37.99 10.37
N SER A 18 -4.96 38.49 11.49
CA SER A 18 -3.96 37.91 12.39
C SER A 18 -4.23 36.47 12.84
N MET A 19 -3.45 35.51 12.32
CA MET A 19 -3.10 34.27 13.02
C MET A 19 -1.88 33.63 12.32
N CYS A 20 -0.72 33.67 12.98
CA CYS A 20 0.55 32.97 12.71
C CYS A 20 0.75 32.37 11.30
N THR A 21 1.28 33.16 10.36
CA THR A 21 1.86 32.62 9.12
C THR A 21 3.25 32.07 9.42
N PHE A 22 3.34 30.76 9.67
CA PHE A 22 4.58 30.02 9.44
C PHE A 22 4.82 30.05 7.93
N ASP A 23 5.51 31.09 7.44
CA ASP A 23 5.92 31.17 6.06
C ASP A 23 6.71 29.90 5.75
N GLY A 24 6.17 29.05 4.88
CA GLY A 24 6.72 27.73 4.52
C GLY A 24 8.09 27.76 3.84
N TRP A 25 8.90 28.79 4.08
CA TRP A 25 10.30 28.95 3.74
C TRP A 25 11.15 27.71 4.03
N PRO A 26 11.14 27.11 5.24
CA PRO A 26 11.95 25.91 5.49
C PRO A 26 11.49 24.73 4.63
N LEU A 27 10.18 24.61 4.36
CA LEU A 27 9.63 23.52 3.53
C LEU A 27 9.98 23.70 2.04
N LYS A 28 9.98 24.94 1.54
CA LYS A 28 10.38 25.26 0.15
C LYS A 28 11.87 25.01 -0.08
N VAL A 29 12.73 25.38 0.88
CA VAL A 29 14.17 25.12 0.81
C VAL A 29 14.45 23.62 0.87
N PHE A 30 13.79 22.90 1.79
CA PHE A 30 13.88 21.44 1.87
C PHE A 30 13.44 20.76 0.56
N HIS A 31 12.30 21.17 0.01
CA HIS A 31 11.79 20.61 -1.25
C HIS A 31 12.79 20.78 -2.40
N LYS A 32 13.37 21.98 -2.56
CA LYS A 32 14.37 22.23 -3.61
C LYS A 32 15.64 21.39 -3.44
N GLY A 33 16.10 21.18 -2.21
CA GLY A 33 17.27 20.34 -1.94
C GLY A 33 17.00 18.84 -2.11
N PHE A 34 15.81 18.38 -1.74
CA PHE A 34 15.43 16.96 -1.77
C PHE A 34 14.99 16.48 -3.16
N GLN A 35 14.40 17.35 -3.98
CA GLN A 35 13.87 17.00 -5.30
C GLN A 35 14.87 16.26 -6.20
N PRO A 36 16.13 16.69 -6.39
CA PRO A 36 17.07 15.95 -7.25
C PRO A 36 17.40 14.55 -6.72
N PHE A 37 17.60 14.41 -5.41
CA PHE A 37 17.84 13.11 -4.79
C PHE A 37 16.63 12.19 -4.97
N HIS A 38 15.43 12.69 -4.68
CA HIS A 38 14.19 11.94 -4.83
C HIS A 38 14.02 11.41 -6.27
N THR A 39 14.22 12.27 -7.28
CA THR A 39 14.10 11.87 -8.69
C THR A 39 15.10 10.78 -9.06
N GLN A 40 16.36 10.87 -8.59
CA GLN A 40 17.38 9.84 -8.85
C GLN A 40 17.02 8.48 -8.22
N PHE A 41 16.59 8.48 -6.96
CA PHE A 41 16.17 7.25 -6.29
C PHE A 41 14.92 6.64 -6.92
N ALA A 42 13.94 7.45 -7.29
CA ALA A 42 12.71 6.98 -7.93
C ALA A 42 12.99 6.34 -9.30
N LEU A 43 13.84 6.97 -10.12
CA LEU A 43 14.20 6.44 -11.45
C LEU A 43 14.94 5.09 -11.38
N PHE A 44 15.62 4.80 -10.26
CA PHE A 44 16.26 3.51 -10.03
C PHE A 44 15.32 2.48 -9.37
N LEU A 45 14.58 2.89 -8.34
CA LEU A 45 13.72 1.98 -7.56
C LEU A 45 12.45 1.57 -8.29
N CYS A 46 11.84 2.47 -9.08
CA CYS A 46 10.59 2.16 -9.77
C CYS A 46 10.76 1.05 -10.83
N PRO A 47 11.79 1.04 -11.71
CA PRO A 47 12.00 -0.08 -12.64
C PRO A 47 12.23 -1.42 -11.93
N LEU A 48 13.02 -1.42 -10.86
CA LEU A 48 13.21 -2.61 -10.03
C LEU A 48 11.89 -3.05 -9.39
N GLY A 49 11.07 -2.11 -8.93
CA GLY A 49 9.74 -2.35 -8.40
C GLY A 49 8.78 -2.96 -9.42
N VAL A 50 8.82 -2.49 -10.68
CA VAL A 50 8.05 -3.08 -11.78
C VAL A 50 8.49 -4.52 -12.02
N LEU A 51 9.79 -4.78 -12.09
CA LEU A 51 10.33 -6.13 -12.32
C LEU A 51 9.97 -7.08 -11.17
N ALA A 52 10.14 -6.64 -9.92
CA ALA A 52 9.81 -7.45 -8.74
C ALA A 52 8.31 -7.79 -8.69
N ASN A 53 7.43 -6.82 -8.97
CA ASN A 53 5.99 -7.06 -9.02
C ASN A 53 5.60 -7.96 -10.20
N LEU A 54 6.27 -7.87 -11.35
CA LEU A 54 6.03 -8.77 -12.47
C LEU A 54 6.38 -10.22 -12.11
N ILE A 55 7.51 -10.44 -11.45
CA ILE A 55 7.91 -11.77 -10.95
C ILE A 55 6.84 -12.29 -9.98
N ASN A 56 6.37 -11.46 -9.05
CA ASN A 56 5.30 -11.84 -8.11
C ASN A 56 4.03 -12.28 -8.84
N VAL A 57 3.62 -11.55 -9.89
CA VAL A 57 2.45 -11.92 -10.70
C VAL A 57 2.66 -13.27 -11.39
N VAL A 58 3.82 -13.48 -12.04
CA VAL A 58 4.14 -14.73 -12.75
C VAL A 58 4.12 -15.92 -11.79
N VAL A 59 4.71 -15.77 -10.59
CA VAL A 59 4.75 -16.82 -9.57
C VAL A 59 3.35 -17.11 -9.03
N LEU A 60 2.59 -16.08 -8.66
CA LEU A 60 1.26 -16.25 -8.04
C LEU A 60 0.18 -16.74 -9.03
N CYS A 61 0.36 -16.50 -10.33
CA CYS A 61 -0.56 -16.97 -11.37
C CYS A 61 -0.40 -18.46 -11.71
N GLN A 62 0.61 -19.15 -11.18
CA GLN A 62 0.81 -20.58 -11.48
C GLN A 62 -0.39 -21.43 -11.03
N PRO A 63 -0.87 -22.40 -11.84
CA PRO A 63 -2.03 -23.23 -11.51
C PRO A 63 -1.95 -23.92 -10.15
N ARG A 64 -0.74 -24.32 -9.75
CA ARG A 64 -0.44 -24.99 -8.47
C ARG A 64 -0.68 -24.10 -7.25
N LEU A 65 -0.59 -22.78 -7.40
CA LEU A 65 -0.73 -21.79 -6.32
C LEU A 65 -2.10 -21.09 -6.36
N ARG A 66 -3.06 -21.56 -7.17
CA ARG A 66 -4.34 -20.88 -7.36
C ARG A 66 -5.27 -21.07 -6.16
N ASN A 67 -5.23 -20.12 -5.23
CA ASN A 67 -6.15 -20.01 -4.11
C ASN A 67 -6.63 -18.56 -3.94
N SER A 68 -7.71 -18.35 -3.18
CA SER A 68 -8.34 -17.05 -2.93
C SER A 68 -7.37 -15.97 -2.44
N THR A 69 -6.47 -16.31 -1.49
CA THR A 69 -5.46 -15.38 -0.98
C THR A 69 -4.40 -15.04 -2.03
N ASN A 70 -3.97 -16.04 -2.80
CA ASN A 70 -2.95 -15.83 -3.85
C ASN A 70 -3.52 -15.04 -5.02
N LEU A 71 -4.83 -15.16 -5.30
CA LEU A 71 -5.53 -14.29 -6.23
C LEU A 71 -5.50 -12.82 -5.76
N LEU A 72 -5.81 -12.57 -4.48
CA LEU A 72 -5.74 -11.22 -3.91
C LEU A 72 -4.32 -10.64 -3.95
N LEU A 73 -3.32 -11.45 -3.58
CA LEU A 73 -1.90 -11.08 -3.66
C LEU A 73 -1.44 -10.80 -5.09
N CYS A 74 -2.00 -11.53 -6.08
CA CYS A 74 -1.71 -11.28 -7.49
C CYS A 74 -2.27 -9.93 -7.94
N PHE A 75 -3.52 -9.61 -7.63
CA PHE A 75 -4.10 -8.30 -7.95
C PHE A 75 -3.36 -7.16 -7.23
N LEU A 76 -2.90 -7.39 -6.01
CA LEU A 76 -2.05 -6.45 -5.29
C LEU A 76 -0.72 -6.19 -6.05
N ALA A 77 -0.02 -7.25 -6.46
CA ALA A 77 1.22 -7.14 -7.22
C ALA A 77 1.00 -6.44 -8.59
N ILE A 78 -0.13 -6.72 -9.27
CA ILE A 78 -0.50 -6.01 -10.50
C ILE A 78 -0.66 -4.50 -10.20
N SER A 79 -1.40 -4.13 -9.15
CA SER A 79 -1.60 -2.72 -8.83
C SER A 79 -0.31 -2.02 -8.42
N ASP A 80 0.54 -2.64 -7.61
CA ASP A 80 1.81 -2.06 -7.17
C ASP A 80 2.78 -1.91 -8.36
N GLY A 81 2.80 -2.87 -9.29
CA GLY A 81 3.53 -2.75 -10.55
C GLY A 81 3.03 -1.58 -11.39
N MET A 82 1.71 -1.39 -11.51
CA MET A 82 1.11 -0.28 -12.25
C MET A 82 1.40 1.08 -11.60
N ILE A 83 1.39 1.17 -10.27
CA ILE A 83 1.80 2.40 -9.54
C ILE A 83 3.23 2.76 -9.91
N MET A 84 4.17 1.81 -9.79
CA MET A 84 5.57 2.05 -10.10
C MET A 84 5.79 2.42 -11.57
N PHE A 85 5.07 1.78 -12.48
CA PHE A 85 5.09 2.11 -13.90
C PHE A 85 4.61 3.54 -14.15
N LEU A 86 3.42 3.90 -13.68
CA LEU A 86 2.85 5.26 -13.85
C LEU A 86 3.73 6.33 -13.19
N TYR A 87 4.41 6.00 -12.10
CA TYR A 87 5.34 6.91 -11.42
C TYR A 87 6.57 7.24 -12.28
N ILE A 88 7.10 6.26 -13.02
CA ILE A 88 8.21 6.50 -13.98
C ILE A 88 7.76 7.50 -15.05
N PHE A 89 6.55 7.34 -15.60
CA PHE A 89 6.00 8.30 -16.56
C PHE A 89 5.83 9.68 -15.94
N TYR A 90 5.31 9.74 -14.71
CA TYR A 90 5.18 11.00 -13.99
C TYR A 90 6.53 11.71 -13.81
N ASP A 91 7.55 11.02 -13.32
CA ASP A 91 8.86 11.61 -13.07
C ASP A 91 9.58 12.03 -14.35
N ILE A 92 9.57 11.20 -15.40
CA ILE A 92 10.22 11.52 -16.68
C ILE A 92 9.54 12.72 -17.34
N PHE A 93 8.22 12.68 -17.52
CA PHE A 93 7.53 13.68 -18.34
C PHE A 93 7.31 15.01 -17.62
N TYR A 94 7.23 15.01 -16.29
CA TYR A 94 6.83 16.19 -15.54
C TYR A 94 7.90 16.71 -14.59
N LEU A 95 8.76 15.86 -14.03
CA LEU A 95 9.77 16.31 -13.07
C LEU A 95 11.11 16.61 -13.74
N ILE A 96 11.45 15.88 -14.81
CA ILE A 96 12.73 16.04 -15.54
C ILE A 96 12.60 17.02 -16.71
N ILE A 97 11.51 16.98 -17.48
CA ILE A 97 11.33 17.89 -18.61
C ILE A 97 10.80 19.25 -18.10
N PRO A 98 11.42 20.39 -18.45
CA PRO A 98 11.09 21.71 -17.90
C PRO A 98 9.72 22.27 -18.34
N TYR A 99 8.77 21.45 -18.80
CA TYR A 99 7.43 21.89 -19.19
C TYR A 99 6.64 22.53 -18.03
N LEU A 100 6.90 22.14 -16.77
CA LEU A 100 6.33 22.86 -15.62
C LEU A 100 6.89 24.27 -15.43
N LYS A 101 8.09 24.54 -15.96
CA LYS A 101 8.84 25.78 -15.75
C LYS A 101 8.72 26.75 -16.95
N GLU A 102 8.58 26.21 -18.15
CA GLU A 102 8.47 26.97 -19.42
C GLU A 102 7.02 27.17 -19.87
N GLY A 103 6.07 26.57 -19.17
CA GLY A 103 4.63 26.69 -19.45
C GLY A 103 4.07 25.43 -20.09
N MET A 104 3.19 24.76 -19.36
CA MET A 104 2.62 23.49 -19.81
C MET A 104 1.46 23.74 -20.79
N PRO A 105 1.48 23.16 -22.00
CA PRO A 105 0.33 23.26 -22.91
C PRO A 105 -0.88 22.52 -22.33
N LEU A 106 -2.10 22.96 -22.69
CA LEU A 106 -3.36 22.42 -22.17
C LEU A 106 -3.46 20.88 -22.24
N ASN A 107 -2.98 20.29 -23.33
CA ASN A 107 -3.02 18.84 -23.54
C ASN A 107 -2.13 18.08 -22.54
N TYR A 108 -0.94 18.62 -22.23
CA TYR A 108 -0.03 18.01 -21.26
C TYR A 108 -0.54 18.15 -19.82
N ALA A 109 -1.21 19.27 -19.50
CA ALA A 109 -1.84 19.47 -18.20
C ALA A 109 -3.03 18.52 -17.98
N LYS A 110 -3.82 18.25 -19.02
CA LYS A 110 -4.87 17.22 -18.98
C LYS A 110 -4.27 15.82 -18.82
N MET A 111 -3.20 15.48 -19.54
CA MET A 111 -2.50 14.21 -19.41
C MET A 111 -1.94 14.01 -17.99
N LEU A 112 -1.36 15.05 -17.40
CA LEU A 112 -0.84 15.03 -16.03
C LEU A 112 -1.94 14.72 -15.04
N LEU A 113 -3.08 15.41 -15.17
CA LEU A 113 -4.24 15.20 -14.33
C LEU A 113 -4.74 13.76 -14.41
N VAL A 114 -4.81 13.19 -15.62
CA VAL A 114 -5.19 11.78 -15.81
C VAL A 114 -4.20 10.84 -15.12
N ILE A 115 -2.90 11.05 -15.27
CA ILE A 115 -1.86 10.24 -14.61
C ILE A 115 -1.99 10.32 -13.09
N ILE A 116 -2.20 11.52 -12.53
CA ILE A 116 -2.38 11.72 -11.08
C ILE A 116 -3.63 10.99 -10.57
N ILE A 117 -4.74 11.08 -11.30
CA ILE A 117 -5.98 10.38 -10.95
C ILE A 117 -5.75 8.87 -10.99
N LEU A 118 -5.15 8.35 -12.07
CA LEU A 118 -4.85 6.91 -12.20
C LEU A 118 -3.93 6.42 -11.08
N LEU A 119 -2.85 7.14 -10.80
CA LEU A 119 -1.90 6.81 -9.73
C LEU A 119 -2.62 6.75 -8.38
N SER A 120 -3.49 7.73 -8.10
CA SER A 120 -4.29 7.77 -6.87
C SER A 120 -5.29 6.61 -6.80
N SER A 121 -5.90 6.23 -7.93
CA SER A 121 -6.83 5.11 -8.03
C SER A 121 -6.15 3.78 -7.74
N PHE A 122 -4.98 3.53 -8.35
CA PHE A 122 -4.22 2.31 -8.09
C PHE A 122 -3.67 2.27 -6.66
N GLN A 123 -3.24 3.41 -6.11
CA GLN A 123 -2.80 3.50 -4.71
C GLN A 123 -3.93 3.19 -3.73
N ALA A 124 -5.13 3.72 -3.97
CA ALA A 124 -6.32 3.38 -3.20
C ALA A 124 -6.63 1.88 -3.31
N PHE A 125 -6.63 1.33 -4.53
CA PHE A 125 -6.89 -0.08 -4.77
C PHE A 125 -5.91 -0.98 -4.01
N SER A 126 -4.61 -0.75 -4.14
CA SER A 126 -3.57 -1.49 -3.42
C SER A 126 -3.80 -1.44 -1.91
N ALA A 127 -3.99 -0.24 -1.34
CA ALA A 127 -4.18 -0.06 0.10
C ALA A 127 -5.40 -0.83 0.64
N TRP A 128 -6.54 -0.75 -0.06
CA TRP A 128 -7.75 -1.46 0.34
C TRP A 128 -7.67 -2.98 0.06
N THR A 129 -6.96 -3.41 -0.98
CA THR A 129 -6.68 -4.84 -1.21
C THR A 129 -5.84 -5.42 -0.09
N ILE A 130 -4.83 -4.68 0.40
CA ILE A 130 -4.01 -5.08 1.55
C ILE A 130 -4.89 -5.27 2.80
N VAL A 131 -5.81 -4.35 3.08
CA VAL A 131 -6.81 -4.48 4.16
C VAL A 131 -7.64 -5.76 4.01
N VAL A 132 -8.16 -6.03 2.81
CA VAL A 132 -8.93 -7.25 2.53
C VAL A 132 -8.07 -8.50 2.76
N ILE A 133 -6.82 -8.53 2.31
CA ILE A 133 -5.89 -9.65 2.52
C ILE A 133 -5.70 -9.91 4.02
N ALA A 134 -5.49 -8.86 4.81
CA ALA A 134 -5.31 -9.00 6.26
C ALA A 134 -6.56 -9.57 6.93
N ILE A 135 -7.76 -9.11 6.54
CA ILE A 135 -9.03 -9.65 7.03
C ILE A 135 -9.19 -11.12 6.63
N PHE A 136 -8.89 -11.47 5.38
CA PHE A 136 -8.95 -12.87 4.91
C PHE A 136 -7.99 -13.76 5.69
N ARG A 137 -6.76 -13.30 5.96
CA ARG A 137 -5.77 -14.01 6.76
C ARG A 137 -6.23 -14.18 8.20
N MET A 138 -6.82 -13.14 8.80
CA MET A 138 -7.38 -13.18 10.14
C MET A 138 -8.54 -14.18 10.24
N LEU A 139 -9.45 -14.18 9.26
CA LEU A 139 -10.56 -15.13 9.20
C LEU A 139 -10.05 -16.56 9.06
N TYR A 140 -9.06 -16.77 8.20
CA TYR A 140 -8.44 -18.09 8.03
C TYR A 140 -7.87 -18.64 9.35
N VAL A 141 -7.11 -17.81 10.09
CA VAL A 141 -6.52 -18.21 11.38
C VAL A 141 -7.58 -18.47 12.44
N ARG A 142 -8.65 -17.66 12.52
CA ARG A 142 -9.69 -17.84 13.55
C ARG A 142 -10.64 -18.99 13.26
N THR A 143 -10.96 -19.26 12.01
CA THR A 143 -12.00 -20.23 11.62
C THR A 143 -11.44 -21.62 11.29
N GLY A 144 -10.11 -21.76 11.16
CA GLY A 144 -9.43 -23.05 11.00
C GLY A 144 -9.96 -23.86 9.82
N VAL A 145 -10.41 -25.10 10.07
CA VAL A 145 -10.89 -26.03 9.02
C VAL A 145 -12.13 -25.49 8.26
N ARG A 146 -12.99 -24.70 8.92
CA ARG A 146 -14.13 -24.05 8.26
C ARG A 146 -13.72 -22.90 7.34
N ALA A 147 -12.46 -22.47 7.36
CA ALA A 147 -11.95 -21.41 6.48
C ALA A 147 -12.04 -21.78 5.00
N VAL A 148 -12.04 -23.07 4.65
CA VAL A 148 -12.25 -23.54 3.26
C VAL A 148 -13.59 -23.06 2.69
N ILE A 149 -14.63 -22.96 3.54
CA ILE A 149 -15.96 -22.48 3.14
C ILE A 149 -15.95 -20.94 2.94
N PHE A 150 -15.16 -20.23 3.75
CA PHE A 150 -15.09 -18.77 3.69
C PHE A 150 -14.09 -18.22 2.66
N CYS A 151 -13.02 -18.95 2.36
CA CYS A 151 -12.01 -18.63 1.36
C CYS A 151 -12.35 -19.22 -0.02
N SER A 152 -13.60 -19.08 -0.47
CA SER A 152 -13.95 -19.42 -1.86
C SER A 152 -13.44 -18.36 -2.83
N ASN A 153 -12.94 -18.80 -4.00
CA ASN A 153 -12.44 -17.93 -5.06
C ASN A 153 -13.49 -16.90 -5.52
N ILE A 154 -14.78 -17.24 -5.41
CA ILE A 154 -15.90 -16.35 -5.74
C ILE A 154 -15.91 -15.13 -4.82
N ARG A 155 -15.70 -15.33 -3.52
CA ARG A 155 -15.69 -14.23 -2.53
C ARG A 155 -14.46 -13.35 -2.68
N ALA A 156 -13.30 -13.93 -3.02
CA ALA A 156 -12.11 -13.16 -3.35
C ALA A 156 -12.33 -12.26 -4.58
N ARG A 157 -12.94 -12.81 -5.65
CA ARG A 157 -13.32 -12.02 -6.84
C ARG A 157 -14.30 -10.91 -6.50
N LEU A 158 -15.35 -11.22 -5.72
CA LEU A 158 -16.30 -10.21 -5.26
C LEU A 158 -15.61 -9.10 -4.46
N ALA A 159 -14.71 -9.46 -3.53
CA ALA A 159 -13.97 -8.48 -2.74
C ALA A 159 -13.09 -7.58 -3.61
N ILE A 160 -12.41 -8.13 -4.63
CA ILE A 160 -11.64 -7.35 -5.61
C ILE A 160 -12.56 -6.39 -6.35
N THR A 161 -13.73 -6.85 -6.81
CA THR A 161 -14.70 -5.99 -7.48
C THR A 161 -15.16 -4.86 -6.57
N CYS A 162 -15.52 -5.15 -5.31
CA CYS A 162 -15.90 -4.13 -4.33
C CYS A 162 -14.77 -3.11 -4.08
N VAL A 163 -13.53 -3.57 -3.93
CA VAL A 163 -12.36 -2.68 -3.74
C VAL A 163 -12.12 -1.82 -4.98
N SER A 164 -12.29 -2.36 -6.18
CA SER A 164 -12.16 -1.57 -7.42
C SER A 164 -13.18 -0.45 -7.51
N ILE A 165 -14.45 -0.73 -7.19
CA ILE A 165 -15.52 0.26 -7.15
C ILE A 165 -15.24 1.31 -6.07
N LEU A 166 -14.86 0.89 -4.86
CA LEU A 166 -14.51 1.78 -3.76
C LEU A 166 -13.35 2.72 -4.15
N SER A 167 -12.32 2.19 -4.81
CA SER A 167 -11.16 2.98 -5.24
C SER A 167 -11.54 4.05 -6.23
N ILE A 168 -12.37 3.71 -7.23
CA ILE A 168 -12.89 4.69 -8.19
C ILE A 168 -13.66 5.79 -7.45
N ILE A 169 -14.60 5.43 -6.57
CA ILE A 169 -15.40 6.39 -5.80
C ILE A 169 -14.51 7.34 -4.98
N LEU A 170 -13.49 6.81 -4.30
CA LEU A 170 -12.57 7.62 -3.49
C LEU A 170 -11.72 8.60 -4.30
N THR A 171 -11.53 8.34 -5.60
CA THR A 171 -10.80 9.24 -6.50
C THR A 171 -11.67 10.29 -7.19
N ILE A 172 -13.00 10.18 -7.14
CA ILE A 172 -13.91 11.17 -7.73
C ILE A 172 -13.66 12.60 -7.19
N PRO A 173 -13.53 12.82 -5.87
CA PRO A 173 -13.29 14.17 -5.35
C PRO A 173 -12.00 14.77 -5.88
N LEU A 174 -10.95 13.95 -6.05
CA LEU A 174 -9.68 14.38 -6.62
C LEU A 174 -9.85 14.83 -8.08
N ALA A 175 -10.60 14.07 -8.88
CA ALA A 175 -10.90 14.43 -10.26
C ALA A 175 -11.71 15.73 -10.38
N LEU A 176 -12.66 15.96 -9.46
CA LEU A 176 -13.49 17.18 -9.44
C LEU A 176 -12.75 18.39 -8.86
N GLY A 177 -11.82 18.15 -7.92
CA GLY A 177 -11.11 19.19 -7.18
C GLY A 177 -9.98 19.88 -7.95
N HIS A 178 -9.43 19.22 -8.96
CA HIS A 178 -8.40 19.79 -9.81
C HIS A 178 -8.98 20.40 -11.08
N ARG A 179 -8.70 21.68 -11.31
CA ARG A 179 -8.99 22.35 -12.57
C ARG A 179 -7.69 22.80 -13.22
N VAL A 180 -7.62 22.62 -14.54
CA VAL A 180 -6.54 23.17 -15.35
C VAL A 180 -6.89 24.64 -15.59
N VAL A 181 -6.14 25.56 -14.98
CA VAL A 181 -6.38 27.00 -15.08
C VAL A 181 -5.23 27.62 -15.87
N PRO A 182 -5.50 28.52 -16.83
CA PRO A 182 -4.45 29.28 -17.50
C PRO A 182 -3.76 30.21 -16.50
N VAL A 183 -2.43 30.28 -16.54
CA VAL A 183 -1.62 31.27 -15.83
C VAL A 183 -1.68 32.56 -16.65
N PRO A 184 -2.21 33.67 -16.12
CA PRO A 184 -2.11 34.95 -16.79
C PRO A 184 -0.65 35.39 -16.78
N THR A 185 -0.03 35.51 -17.95
CA THR A 185 1.22 36.25 -18.10
C THR A 185 0.94 37.69 -17.72
N SER A 186 1.49 38.15 -16.61
CA SER A 186 1.47 39.56 -16.23
C SER A 186 2.32 40.36 -17.22
N THR A 187 1.71 40.86 -18.30
CA THR A 187 2.28 41.97 -19.06
C THR A 187 2.11 43.24 -18.25
N ASN A 188 3.12 43.56 -17.43
CA ASN A 188 3.36 44.94 -17.06
C ASN A 188 4.17 45.59 -18.18
N ASP A 189 3.70 46.77 -18.57
CA ASP A 189 4.34 47.84 -19.33
C ASP A 189 4.22 47.87 -20.86
N SER A 190 3.37 48.83 -21.28
CA SER A 190 3.53 49.81 -22.36
C SER A 190 3.50 49.35 -23.83
N ALA A 191 2.43 49.85 -24.49
CA ALA A 191 2.42 50.51 -25.80
C ALA A 191 2.95 49.76 -27.04
N ASN A 192 2.03 49.55 -27.99
CA ASN A 192 2.25 49.52 -29.43
C ASN A 192 3.31 48.55 -29.97
N ALA A 193 2.92 47.29 -30.18
CA ALA A 193 3.48 46.48 -31.25
C ALA A 193 2.42 45.50 -31.79
N THR A 194 1.89 45.81 -32.97
CA THR A 194 1.29 44.84 -33.88
C THR A 194 2.35 43.81 -34.27
N LEU A 195 2.36 42.67 -33.60
CA LEU A 195 2.98 41.46 -34.12
C LEU A 195 2.27 40.24 -33.52
N GLU A 196 1.72 39.43 -34.42
CA GLU A 196 1.17 38.11 -34.20
C GLU A 196 2.22 37.21 -33.52
N SER A 197 2.28 37.25 -32.19
CA SER A 197 3.06 36.32 -31.40
C SER A 197 2.10 35.27 -30.85
N ASN A 198 2.34 34.01 -31.23
CA ASN A 198 1.69 32.85 -30.65
C ASN A 198 1.96 32.84 -29.14
N THR A 199 1.08 33.49 -28.38
CA THR A 199 1.12 33.55 -26.93
C THR A 199 0.73 32.18 -26.42
N THR A 200 1.73 31.34 -26.16
CA THR A 200 1.55 30.05 -25.50
C THR A 200 1.06 30.28 -24.08
N THR A 201 -0.26 30.25 -23.91
CA THR A 201 -0.90 30.27 -22.60
C THR A 201 -0.39 29.07 -21.81
N SER A 202 0.31 29.34 -20.72
CA SER A 202 0.78 28.30 -19.81
C SER A 202 -0.36 27.89 -18.89
N TYR A 203 -0.56 26.59 -18.67
CA TYR A 203 -1.62 26.08 -17.80
C TYR A 203 -1.02 25.40 -16.58
N THR A 204 -1.61 25.63 -15.41
CA THR A 204 -1.23 24.95 -14.16
C THR A 204 -2.44 24.25 -13.57
N VAL A 205 -2.20 23.15 -12.85
CA VAL A 205 -3.25 22.40 -12.17
C VAL A 205 -3.46 23.06 -10.80
N HIS A 206 -4.43 23.97 -10.72
CA HIS A 206 -4.81 24.59 -9.46
C HIS A 206 -6.00 23.85 -8.83
N TYR A 207 -5.96 23.75 -7.50
CA TYR A 207 -7.14 23.36 -6.74
C TYR A 207 -8.25 24.38 -6.94
N ALA A 208 -9.46 23.90 -7.21
CA ALA A 208 -10.65 24.73 -7.28
C ALA A 208 -10.71 25.70 -6.08
N PRO A 209 -11.17 26.94 -6.28
CA PRO A 209 -11.21 27.96 -5.22
C PRO A 209 -12.18 27.62 -4.08
N ASN A 210 -13.04 26.61 -4.26
CA ASN A 210 -14.01 26.18 -3.27
C ASN A 210 -13.32 25.47 -2.08
N GLU A 211 -13.30 26.11 -0.92
CA GLU A 211 -12.71 25.58 0.32
C GLU A 211 -13.31 24.22 0.71
N THR A 212 -14.63 24.07 0.54
CA THR A 212 -15.35 22.81 0.80
C THR A 212 -14.82 21.66 -0.06
N LEU A 213 -14.50 21.92 -1.33
CA LEU A 213 -14.01 20.89 -2.24
C LEU A 213 -12.57 20.50 -1.89
N ARG A 214 -11.74 21.46 -1.48
CA ARG A 214 -10.38 21.19 -0.98
C ARG A 214 -10.41 20.35 0.28
N PHE A 215 -11.33 20.64 1.21
CA PHE A 215 -11.53 19.82 2.40
C PHE A 215 -11.92 18.39 2.03
N PHE A 216 -12.88 18.19 1.12
CA PHE A 216 -13.26 16.85 0.68
C PHE A 216 -12.10 16.10 0.01
N VAL A 217 -11.34 16.74 -0.87
CA VAL A 217 -10.14 16.12 -1.49
C VAL A 217 -9.12 15.74 -0.43
N PHE A 218 -8.87 16.61 0.56
CA PHE A 218 -7.94 16.32 1.65
C PHE A 218 -8.41 15.10 2.46
N ILE A 219 -9.67 15.07 2.88
CA ILE A 219 -10.23 13.94 3.64
C ILE A 219 -10.13 12.65 2.84
N THR A 220 -10.52 12.63 1.57
CA THR A 220 -10.49 11.39 0.79
C THR A 220 -9.07 10.93 0.50
N THR A 221 -8.17 11.82 0.09
CA THR A 221 -6.81 11.44 -0.32
C THR A 221 -5.83 11.21 0.83
N ALA A 222 -5.91 12.00 1.90
CA ALA A 222 -5.02 11.87 3.05
C ALA A 222 -5.55 10.85 4.06
N ILE A 223 -6.84 10.89 4.36
CA ILE A 223 -7.41 10.01 5.40
C ILE A 223 -7.86 8.68 4.79
N LEU A 224 -8.77 8.70 3.82
CA LEU A 224 -9.39 7.45 3.34
C LEU A 224 -8.47 6.58 2.47
N ILE A 225 -7.60 7.19 1.67
CA ILE A 225 -6.65 6.43 0.81
C ILE A 225 -5.39 6.03 1.58
N LYS A 226 -4.96 6.81 2.58
CA LYS A 226 -3.66 6.60 3.26
C LYS A 226 -3.78 6.25 4.74
N ALA A 227 -4.31 7.14 5.57
CA ALA A 227 -4.31 6.93 7.02
C ALA A 227 -5.20 5.74 7.46
N LEU A 228 -6.41 5.65 6.91
CA LEU A 228 -7.40 4.65 7.32
C LEU A 228 -6.96 3.22 6.98
N PRO A 229 -6.48 2.89 5.76
CA PRO A 229 -5.97 1.56 5.47
C PRO A 229 -4.82 1.15 6.39
N VAL A 230 -3.91 2.07 6.70
CA VAL A 230 -2.76 1.80 7.59
C VAL A 230 -3.22 1.49 9.02
N ILE A 231 -4.20 2.25 9.55
CA ILE A 231 -4.77 2.00 10.88
C ILE A 231 -5.48 0.65 10.93
N ILE A 232 -6.31 0.33 9.93
CA ILE A 232 -7.01 -0.96 9.88
C ILE A 232 -5.99 -2.11 9.78
N MET A 233 -4.99 -1.94 8.91
CA MET A 233 -3.93 -2.94 8.73
C MET A 233 -3.13 -3.20 9.99
N SER A 234 -2.77 -2.15 10.73
CA SER A 234 -2.02 -2.30 11.97
C SER A 234 -2.84 -3.04 13.04
N VAL A 235 -4.10 -2.64 13.23
CA VAL A 235 -5.01 -3.29 14.18
C VAL A 235 -5.22 -4.76 13.85
N VAL A 236 -5.55 -5.08 12.59
CA VAL A 236 -5.76 -6.47 12.14
C VAL A 236 -4.48 -7.29 12.29
N SER A 237 -3.32 -6.72 11.95
CA SER A 237 -2.03 -7.40 12.08
C SER A 237 -1.68 -7.70 13.54
N ILE A 238 -1.90 -6.76 14.46
CA ILE A 238 -1.69 -6.98 15.90
C ILE A 238 -2.60 -8.11 16.40
N ILE A 239 -3.89 -8.05 16.09
CA ILE A 239 -4.86 -9.08 16.49
C ILE A 239 -4.44 -10.45 15.96
N LEU A 240 -3.96 -10.51 14.71
CA LEU A 240 -3.51 -11.73 14.07
C LEU A 240 -2.27 -12.31 14.76
N ILE A 241 -1.26 -11.48 15.04
CA ILE A 241 -0.04 -11.89 15.74
C ILE A 241 -0.38 -12.46 17.12
N VAL A 242 -1.24 -11.78 17.87
CA VAL A 242 -1.71 -12.24 19.19
C VAL A 242 -2.47 -13.57 19.07
N SER A 243 -3.35 -13.71 18.07
CA SER A 243 -4.13 -14.93 17.85
C SER A 243 -3.25 -16.13 17.47
N ILE A 244 -2.19 -15.92 16.69
CA ILE A 244 -1.22 -16.97 16.33
C ILE A 244 -0.47 -17.40 17.58
N HIS A 245 0.08 -16.46 18.35
CA HIS A 245 0.82 -16.79 19.58
C HIS A 245 -0.04 -17.51 20.62
N HIS A 246 -1.30 -17.12 20.78
CA HIS A 246 -2.21 -17.80 21.70
C HIS A 246 -2.47 -19.25 21.26
N THR A 247 -2.69 -19.47 19.96
CA THR A 247 -2.89 -20.81 19.41
C THR A 247 -1.63 -21.68 19.56
N GLU A 248 -0.45 -21.13 19.29
CA GLU A 248 0.82 -21.85 19.47
C GLU A 248 1.06 -22.27 20.93
N ARG A 249 0.78 -21.38 21.89
CA ARG A 249 0.92 -21.70 23.32
C ARG A 249 0.03 -22.88 23.72
N ARG A 250 -1.23 -22.89 23.26
CA ARG A 250 -2.16 -24.00 23.51
C ARG A 250 -1.69 -25.30 22.87
N TYR A 251 -1.18 -25.24 21.64
CA TYR A 251 -0.67 -26.42 20.94
C TYR A 251 0.56 -27.01 21.62
N ARG A 252 1.48 -26.16 22.09
CA ARG A 252 2.66 -26.60 22.87
C ARG A 252 2.28 -27.24 24.20
N GLY A 253 1.23 -26.76 24.88
CA GLY A 253 0.69 -27.38 26.09
C GLY A 253 0.15 -28.79 25.82
N LEU A 254 -0.70 -28.93 24.80
CA LEU A 254 -1.26 -30.22 24.39
C LEU A 254 -0.19 -31.25 23.98
N GLN A 255 0.89 -30.79 23.31
CA GLN A 255 2.02 -31.67 22.98
C GLN A 255 2.77 -32.16 24.22
N LYS A 256 2.96 -31.30 25.23
CA LYS A 256 3.58 -31.70 26.51
C LYS A 256 2.71 -32.73 27.24
N ASP A 257 1.42 -32.46 27.40
CA ASP A 257 0.48 -33.39 28.05
C ASP A 257 0.43 -34.75 27.34
N THR A 258 0.41 -34.74 26.00
CA THR A 258 0.42 -35.98 25.20
C THR A 258 1.72 -36.77 25.40
N HIS A 259 2.86 -36.08 25.44
CA HIS A 259 4.16 -36.70 25.65
C HIS A 259 4.31 -37.28 27.06
N GLU A 260 3.82 -36.57 28.08
CA GLU A 260 3.79 -37.04 29.47
C GLU A 260 2.88 -38.26 29.62
N ARG A 261 1.67 -38.24 29.03
CA ARG A 261 0.78 -39.42 29.00
C ARG A 261 1.44 -40.64 28.36
N ARG A 262 2.14 -40.47 27.23
CA ARG A 262 2.85 -41.57 26.57
C ARG A 262 3.97 -42.14 27.44
N ARG A 263 4.76 -41.30 28.12
CA ARG A 263 5.78 -41.76 29.06
C ARG A 263 5.19 -42.52 30.24
N PHE A 264 4.09 -42.02 30.80
CA PHE A 264 3.40 -42.66 31.92
C PHE A 264 2.86 -44.05 31.53
N LEU A 265 2.21 -44.17 30.37
CA LEU A 265 1.73 -45.47 29.86
C LEU A 265 2.90 -46.45 29.61
N ALA A 266 4.01 -45.98 29.03
CA ALA A 266 5.20 -46.82 28.83
C ALA A 266 5.78 -47.34 30.15
N HIS A 267 5.80 -46.51 31.21
CA HIS A 267 6.24 -46.96 32.53
C HIS A 267 5.32 -48.02 33.14
N ILE A 268 4.00 -47.87 33.01
CA ILE A 268 3.03 -48.85 33.48
C ILE A 268 3.20 -50.18 32.74
N GLU A 269 3.38 -50.14 31.43
CA GLU A 269 3.54 -51.35 30.60
C GLU A 269 4.82 -52.11 30.96
N LEU A 270 5.92 -51.39 31.23
CA LEU A 270 7.17 -51.99 31.71
C LEU A 270 7.02 -52.61 33.12
N ASP A 271 6.30 -51.96 34.05
CA ASP A 271 6.04 -52.52 35.39
C ASP A 271 5.15 -53.77 35.33
N MET A 272 4.11 -53.78 34.49
CA MET A 272 3.30 -54.98 34.30
C MET A 272 4.11 -56.13 33.70
N ARG A 273 4.98 -55.84 32.73
CA ARG A 273 5.82 -56.86 32.08
C ARG A 273 6.81 -57.48 33.06
N SER A 274 7.46 -56.68 33.91
CA SER A 274 8.40 -57.17 34.92
C SER A 274 7.71 -58.02 35.99
N ARG A 275 6.48 -57.66 36.40
CA ARG A 275 5.66 -58.48 37.31
C ARG A 275 5.25 -59.81 36.69
N MET A 276 4.87 -59.82 35.41
CA MET A 276 4.54 -61.06 34.69
C MET A 276 5.77 -61.99 34.60
N GLU A 277 6.95 -61.46 34.24
CA GLU A 277 8.19 -62.23 34.21
C GLU A 277 8.56 -62.80 35.59
N GLN A 278 8.41 -62.02 36.67
CA GLN A 278 8.65 -62.50 38.03
C GLN A 278 7.66 -63.58 38.48
N GLN A 279 6.41 -63.54 38.00
CA GLN A 279 5.40 -64.53 38.35
C GLN A 279 5.58 -65.83 37.56
N ASP A 280 5.96 -65.76 36.29
CA ASP A 280 6.30 -66.92 35.46
C ASP A 280 7.55 -67.63 36.02
N SER A 281 8.54 -66.87 36.48
CA SER A 281 9.74 -67.37 37.18
C SER A 281 9.44 -68.08 38.51
N ARG A 282 8.26 -67.87 39.10
CA ARG A 282 7.85 -68.48 40.39
C ARG A 282 6.92 -69.67 40.24
N MET A 283 6.45 -70.01 39.03
CA MET A 283 5.69 -71.24 38.85
C MET A 283 6.63 -72.45 38.89
N PRO A 284 6.41 -73.43 39.79
CA PRO A 284 7.25 -74.61 39.85
C PRO A 284 7.08 -75.41 38.55
N THR A 285 8.18 -75.68 37.87
CA THR A 285 8.24 -76.73 36.85
C THR A 285 7.75 -78.02 37.50
N GLY A 286 6.62 -78.53 37.02
CA GLY A 286 6.00 -79.75 37.52
C GLY A 286 7.00 -80.92 37.50
N PRO A 287 6.80 -81.94 38.35
CA PRO A 287 7.77 -83.00 38.56
C PRO A 287 8.09 -83.71 37.25
N GLU A 288 9.36 -83.64 36.84
CA GLU A 288 9.92 -84.50 35.80
C GLU A 288 9.89 -85.95 36.31
N ASN A 289 9.00 -86.75 35.73
CA ASN A 289 9.02 -88.20 35.83
C ASN A 289 10.05 -88.74 34.82
N GLY A 290 11.03 -89.52 35.28
CA GLY A 290 11.91 -90.32 34.42
C GLY A 290 13.30 -90.51 34.98
#